data_AF-A0A962HAH9-F1
#
_entry.id   AF-A0A962HAH9-F1
#
_cell.length_a   1.000
_cell.length_b   1.000
_cell.length_c   1.000
_cell.angle_alpha   90.00
_cell.angle_beta   90.00
_cell.angle_gamma   90.00
#
_symmetry.space_group_name_H-M   'P 1'
#
loop_
_entity.id
_entity.type
_entity.pdbx_description
1 polymer ?
#
loop_
_entity_poly.entity_id
_entity_poly.type
_entity_poly.pdbx_seq_one_letter_code
_entity_poly.pdbx_strand_id
1 'polypeptide(L)'
;MEASLVTNLFLPLALAVIMFGLGLHLHTADFLRVLQMPRTVLIGLGVQMLVLPPIAFVLCLIFSLPPLLAVGLMLLVASPGGATANVFSHL
;
A
#
# COMPACT_ATOMS: atom_id res chain seq x y z
N MET A 1 -9.51 -23.58 -9.41
CA MET A 1 -8.98 -22.32 -9.96
C MET A 1 -7.74 -22.69 -10.75
N GLU A 2 -7.84 -22.78 -12.07
CA GLU A 2 -6.67 -22.95 -12.95
C GLU A 2 -5.81 -21.70 -12.77
N ALA A 3 -4.74 -21.81 -12.02
CA ALA A 3 -3.85 -20.69 -11.78
C ALA A 3 -3.10 -20.40 -13.10
N SER A 4 -3.47 -19.30 -13.76
CA SER A 4 -2.94 -18.97 -15.07
C SER A 4 -1.48 -18.53 -14.96
N LEU A 5 -0.69 -18.74 -16.02
CA LEU A 5 0.67 -18.21 -16.12
C LEU A 5 0.73 -16.71 -15.79
N VAL A 6 -0.35 -15.98 -16.09
CA VAL A 6 -0.51 -14.55 -15.78
C VAL A 6 -0.46 -14.28 -14.28
N THR A 7 -1.26 -14.99 -13.47
CA THR A 7 -1.35 -14.72 -12.03
C THR A 7 -0.17 -15.24 -11.23
N ASN A 8 0.43 -16.37 -11.64
CA ASN A 8 1.51 -16.99 -10.89
C ASN A 8 2.90 -16.46 -11.24
N LEU A 9 3.09 -15.99 -12.48
CA LEU A 9 4.41 -15.61 -12.96
C LEU A 9 4.46 -14.14 -13.38
N PHE A 10 3.58 -13.71 -14.28
CA PHE A 10 3.65 -12.35 -14.83
C PHE A 10 3.31 -11.27 -13.79
N LEU A 11 2.28 -11.47 -12.97
CA LEU A 11 1.88 -10.51 -11.93
C LEU A 11 2.98 -10.29 -10.87
N PRO A 12 3.54 -11.34 -10.25
CA PRO A 12 4.64 -11.17 -9.30
C PRO A 12 5.89 -10.57 -9.95
N LEU A 13 6.21 -10.96 -11.19
CA LEU A 13 7.35 -10.40 -11.92
C LEU A 13 7.15 -8.91 -12.23
N ALA A 14 5.95 -8.50 -12.63
CA ALA A 14 5.62 -7.10 -12.85
C ALA A 14 5.73 -6.30 -11.55
N LEU A 15 5.21 -6.81 -10.43
CA LEU A 15 5.37 -6.18 -9.12
C LEU A 15 6.84 -6.06 -8.73
N ALA A 16 7.65 -7.09 -8.97
CA ALA A 16 9.09 -7.05 -8.71
C ALA A 16 9.78 -5.95 -9.52
N VAL A 17 9.47 -5.81 -10.81
CA VAL A 17 10.01 -4.73 -11.66
C VAL A 17 9.57 -3.35 -11.18
N ILE A 18 8.30 -3.18 -10.81
CA ILE A 18 7.78 -1.89 -10.30
C ILE A 18 8.47 -1.52 -8.98
N MET A 19 8.60 -2.46 -8.05
CA MET A 19 9.25 -2.22 -6.76
C MET A 19 10.75 -1.99 -6.91
N PHE A 20 11.41 -2.68 -7.84
CA PHE A 20 12.81 -2.42 -8.18
C PHE A 20 12.99 -1.01 -8.75
N GLY A 21 12.12 -0.61 -9.69
CA GLY A 21 12.10 0.75 -10.23
C GLY A 21 11.91 1.81 -9.15
N LEU A 22 11.00 1.59 -8.19
CA LEU A 22 10.84 2.47 -7.03
C LEU A 22 12.16 2.58 -6.23
N GLY A 23 12.81 1.45 -5.96
CA GLY A 23 14.09 1.41 -5.25
C GLY A 23 15.20 2.23 -5.93
N LEU A 24 15.26 2.24 -7.26
CA LEU A 24 16.25 3.02 -8.01
C LEU A 24 16.07 4.53 -7.87
N HIS A 25 14.89 5.01 -7.50
CA HIS A 25 14.64 6.44 -7.27
C HIS A 25 14.99 6.88 -5.84
N LEU A 26 15.20 5.95 -4.90
CA LEU A 26 15.50 6.27 -3.52
C LEU A 26 16.95 6.74 -3.36
N HIS A 27 17.12 7.87 -2.69
CA HIS A 27 18.43 8.40 -2.31
C HIS A 27 18.64 8.25 -0.79
N THR A 28 19.91 8.23 -0.37
CA THR A 28 20.27 8.19 1.06
C THR A 28 19.68 9.37 1.84
N ALA A 29 19.50 10.52 1.18
CA ALA A 29 18.87 11.71 1.75
C ALA A 29 17.40 11.48 2.14
N ASP A 30 16.66 10.61 1.45
CA ASP A 30 15.25 10.33 1.76
C ASP A 30 15.12 9.62 3.12
N PHE A 31 16.01 8.67 3.39
CA PHE A 31 16.09 7.99 4.69
C PHE A 31 16.53 8.93 5.81
N LEU A 32 17.44 9.86 5.52
CA LEU A 32 17.84 10.87 6.50
C LEU A 32 16.67 11.81 6.84
N ARG A 33 15.85 12.19 5.86
CA ARG A 33 14.67 13.03 6.07
C ARG A 33 13.64 12.35 6.99
N VAL A 34 13.48 11.03 6.87
CA VAL A 34 12.64 10.24 7.79
C VAL A 34 13.10 10.38 9.24
N LEU A 35 14.42 10.36 9.48
CA LEU A 35 14.99 10.53 10.82
C LEU A 35 14.95 11.97 11.32
N GLN A 36 15.00 12.95 10.42
CA GLN A 36 14.90 14.38 10.75
C GLN A 36 13.46 14.80 11.09
N MET A 37 12.45 14.15 10.49
CA MET A 37 11.03 14.47 10.67
C MET A 37 10.22 13.27 11.18
N PRO A 38 10.60 12.64 12.31
CA PRO A 38 10.01 11.38 12.76
C PRO A 38 8.54 11.54 13.15
N ARG A 39 8.14 12.70 13.67
CA ARG A 39 6.75 12.98 14.05
C ARG A 39 5.82 12.86 12.85
N THR A 40 6.18 13.46 11.71
CA THR A 40 5.38 13.41 10.49
C THR A 40 5.26 11.99 9.96
N VAL A 41 6.37 11.25 9.94
CA VAL A 41 6.40 9.85 9.49
C VAL A 41 5.55 8.96 10.40
N LEU A 42 5.67 9.09 11.72
CA LEU A 42 4.89 8.32 12.68
C LEU A 42 3.39 8.62 12.58
N ILE A 43 3.01 9.87 12.35
CA ILE A 43 1.60 10.23 12.13
C ILE A 43 1.10 9.58 10.83
N GLY A 44 1.86 9.67 9.73
CA GLY A 44 1.47 9.05 8.46
C GLY A 44 1.32 7.53 8.57
N LEU A 45 2.30 6.85 9.17
CA LEU A 45 2.25 5.41 9.43
C LEU A 45 1.13 5.03 10.39
N GLY A 46 0.91 5.83 11.44
CA GLY A 46 -0.18 5.62 12.39
C GLY A 46 -1.54 5.71 11.72
N VAL A 47 -1.75 6.69 10.85
CA VAL A 47 -2.98 6.80 10.07
C VAL A 47 -3.14 5.60 9.12
N GLN A 48 -2.08 5.21 8.40
CA GLN A 48 -2.13 4.07 7.48
C GLN A 48 -2.41 2.74 8.19
N MET A 49 -1.76 2.48 9.31
CA MET A 49 -1.81 1.17 9.99
C MET A 49 -2.95 1.05 11.00
N LEU A 50 -3.35 2.16 11.64
CA LEU A 50 -4.33 2.14 12.74
C LEU A 50 -5.67 2.78 12.37
N VAL A 51 -5.69 3.79 11.50
CA VAL A 51 -6.92 4.52 11.18
C VAL A 51 -7.59 3.98 9.91
N LEU A 52 -6.81 3.72 8.86
CA LEU A 52 -7.34 3.25 7.58
C LEU A 52 -8.02 1.87 7.66
N PRO A 53 -7.47 0.85 8.36
CA PRO A 53 -8.11 -0.48 8.40
C PRO A 53 -9.46 -0.49 9.14
N PRO A 54 -9.64 0.17 10.30
CA PRO A 54 -10.97 0.29 10.91
C PRO A 54 -11.98 1.02 10.04
N ILE A 55 -11.56 2.08 9.33
CA ILE A 55 -12.43 2.77 8.38
C ILE A 55 -12.90 1.81 7.28
N ALA A 56 -11.97 1.08 6.66
CA ALA A 56 -12.29 0.09 5.63
C ALA A 56 -13.21 -1.02 6.16
N PHE A 57 -12.97 -1.50 7.38
CA PHE A 57 -13.81 -2.50 8.03
C PHE A 57 -15.23 -1.99 8.28
N VAL A 58 -15.39 -0.76 8.77
CA VAL A 58 -16.70 -0.13 8.96
C VAL A 58 -17.42 0.02 7.60
N LEU A 59 -16.70 0.38 6.53
CA LEU A 59 -17.27 0.42 5.18
C LEU A 59 -17.75 -0.97 4.74
N CYS A 60 -17.00 -2.04 5.00
CA CYS A 60 -17.45 -3.41 4.72
C CYS A 60 -18.79 -3.73 5.38
N LEU A 61 -18.98 -3.28 6.63
CA LEU A 61 -20.22 -3.50 7.38
C LEU A 61 -21.38 -2.66 6.84
N ILE A 62 -21.16 -1.35 6.61
CA ILE A 62 -22.20 -0.43 6.12
C ILE A 62 -22.71 -0.88 4.75
N PHE A 63 -21.81 -1.27 3.85
CA PHE A 63 -22.18 -1.71 2.50
C PHE A 63 -22.53 -3.19 2.40
N SER A 64 -22.49 -3.94 3.52
CA SER A 64 -22.77 -5.38 3.56
C SER A 64 -22.00 -6.15 2.48
N LEU A 65 -20.69 -5.88 2.37
CA LEU A 65 -19.87 -6.47 1.31
C LEU A 65 -19.83 -8.00 1.41
N PRO A 66 -19.90 -8.73 0.28
CA PRO A 66 -19.65 -10.16 0.24
C PRO A 66 -18.29 -10.50 0.87
N PRO A 67 -18.17 -11.62 1.60
CA PRO A 67 -16.94 -11.96 2.34
C PRO A 67 -15.66 -11.90 1.49
N LEU A 68 -15.73 -12.33 0.23
CA LEU A 68 -14.59 -12.30 -0.69
C LEU A 68 -14.11 -10.87 -0.99
N LEU A 69 -15.03 -9.93 -1.20
CA LEU A 69 -14.68 -8.53 -1.47
C LEU A 69 -14.21 -7.83 -0.19
N ALA A 70 -14.80 -8.15 0.95
CA ALA A 70 -14.36 -7.62 2.24
C ALA A 70 -12.91 -8.04 2.53
N VAL A 71 -12.56 -9.32 2.33
CA VAL A 71 -11.17 -9.79 2.48
C VAL A 71 -10.25 -9.08 1.49
N GLY A 72 -10.65 -8.96 0.22
CA GLY A 72 -9.86 -8.22 -0.78
C GLY A 72 -9.61 -6.76 -0.39
N LEU A 73 -10.62 -6.06 0.13
CA LEU A 73 -10.49 -4.68 0.60
C LEU A 73 -9.57 -4.58 1.83
N MET A 74 -9.70 -5.51 2.78
CA MET A 74 -8.82 -5.53 3.95
C MET A 74 -7.37 -5.80 3.58
N LEU A 75 -7.11 -6.70 2.61
CA LEU A 75 -5.75 -6.93 2.08
C LEU A 75 -5.19 -5.70 1.36
N LEU A 76 -6.02 -5.01 0.58
CA LEU A 76 -5.64 -3.78 -0.11
C LEU A 76 -5.22 -2.68 0.88
N VAL A 77 -6.01 -2.50 1.94
CA VAL A 77 -5.76 -1.46 2.94
C VAL A 77 -4.60 -1.79 3.89
N ALA A 78 -4.37 -3.08 4.17
CA ALA A 78 -3.21 -3.54 4.92
C ALA A 78 -1.89 -3.40 4.14
N SER A 79 -1.96 -3.28 2.82
CA SER A 79 -0.79 -3.08 1.97
C SER A 79 -0.19 -1.68 2.18
N PRO A 80 1.13 -1.50 2.07
CA PRO A 80 1.77 -0.19 2.19
C PRO A 80 1.34 0.74 1.05
N GLY A 81 1.46 2.06 1.29
CA GLY A 81 1.19 3.08 0.28
C GLY A 81 2.09 2.91 -0.96
N GLY A 82 1.50 3.01 -2.15
CA GLY A 82 2.22 2.85 -3.42
C GLY A 82 2.95 4.11 -3.90
N ALA A 83 3.83 3.96 -4.90
CA ALA A 83 4.60 5.05 -5.50
C ALA A 83 3.74 6.23 -5.99
N THR A 84 2.52 5.94 -6.43
CA THR A 84 1.56 6.96 -6.91
C THR A 84 1.21 7.97 -5.82
N ALA A 85 1.20 7.58 -4.54
CA ALA A 85 0.94 8.51 -3.44
C ALA A 85 2.02 9.60 -3.35
N ASN A 86 3.28 9.28 -3.70
CA ASN A 86 4.36 10.26 -3.75
C ASN A 86 4.10 11.30 -4.86
N VAL A 87 3.65 10.84 -6.04
CA VAL A 87 3.28 11.73 -7.15
C VAL A 87 2.15 12.68 -6.73
N PHE A 88 1.10 12.17 -6.10
CA PHE A 88 -0.02 13.02 -5.61
C PHE A 88 0.39 13.99 -4.51
N SER A 89 1.36 13.64 -3.67
CA SER A 89 1.87 14.55 -2.61
C SER A 89 2.75 15.67 -3.17
N HIS A 90 3.27 15.50 -4.38
CA HIS A 90 4.06 16.50 -5.10
C HIS A 90 3.23 17.46 -5.95
N LEU A 91 1.96 17.14 -6.21
CA LEU A 91 0.98 18.01 -6.88
C LEU A 91 0.36 18.99 -5.89
#